data_AF-A0A2V9QXY8-F1
#
_entry.id   AF-A0A2V9QXY8-F1
#
_cell.length_a   1.000
_cell.length_b   1.000
_cell.length_c   1.000
_cell.angle_alpha   90.00
_cell.angle_beta   90.00
_cell.angle_gamma   90.00
#
_symmetry.space_group_name_H-M   'P 1'
#
loop_
_entity.id
_entity.type
_entity.pdbx_description
1 polymer ?
#
loop_
_entity_poly.entity_id
_entity_poly.type
_entity_poly.pdbx_seq_one_letter_code
_entity_poly.pdbx_strand_id
1 'polypeptide(L)'
;MVASESRPLASAEKCFEKACALNPNHANAYYQLSRIAGERGERARAEELTKVLQKLHDQDRQRDQETLTGLVQESLRGNAAVIKR
;
A
#
# COMPACT_ATOMS: atom_id res chain seq x y z
N MET A 1 -37.01 -11.37 6.73
CA MET A 1 -36.63 -9.95 6.59
C MET A 1 -35.27 -9.76 7.26
N VAL A 2 -34.17 -9.83 6.50
CA VAL A 2 -32.81 -9.67 7.04
C VAL A 2 -32.29 -8.33 6.54
N ALA A 3 -32.54 -7.27 7.30
CA ALA A 3 -32.13 -5.90 6.96
C ALA A 3 -31.53 -5.24 8.19
N SER A 4 -30.41 -5.79 8.70
CA SER A 4 -29.72 -5.20 9.85
C SER A 4 -28.20 -5.11 9.73
N GLU A 5 -27.57 -5.66 8.70
CA GLU A 5 -26.09 -5.73 8.63
C GLU A 5 -25.46 -4.70 7.67
N SER A 6 -26.25 -3.85 7.02
CA SER A 6 -25.74 -2.87 6.05
C SER A 6 -25.34 -1.52 6.67
N ARG A 7 -25.60 -1.32 7.97
CA ARG A 7 -25.37 -0.04 8.67
C ARG A 7 -23.91 0.25 9.07
N PRO A 8 -23.08 -0.73 9.47
CA PRO A 8 -21.69 -0.44 9.84
C PRO A 8 -20.76 -0.27 8.64
N LEU A 9 -21.08 -0.86 7.48
CA LEU A 9 -20.21 -0.86 6.29
C LEU A 9 -20.01 0.54 5.70
N ALA A 10 -21.07 1.36 5.63
CA ALA A 10 -20.99 2.73 5.12
C ALA A 10 -20.16 3.65 6.02
N SER A 11 -20.15 3.41 7.34
CA SER A 11 -19.30 4.15 8.27
C SER A 11 -17.85 3.70 8.19
N ALA A 12 -17.60 2.40 7.97
CA ALA A 12 -16.27 1.85 7.80
C ALA A 12 -15.60 2.36 6.53
N GLU A 13 -16.33 2.42 5.41
CA GLU A 13 -15.84 2.96 4.13
C GLU A 13 -15.29 4.38 4.31
N LYS A 14 -16.08 5.27 4.94
CA LYS A 14 -15.65 6.66 5.22
C LYS A 14 -14.42 6.75 6.13
N CYS A 15 -14.30 5.84 7.12
CA CYS A 15 -13.13 5.79 7.99
C CYS A 15 -11.88 5.38 7.20
N PHE A 16 -11.98 4.38 6.32
CA PHE A 16 -10.87 3.95 5.50
C PHE A 16 -10.51 4.96 4.41
N GLU A 17 -11.48 5.67 3.81
CA GLU A 17 -11.21 6.75 2.86
C GLU A 17 -10.41 7.88 3.51
N LYS A 18 -10.76 8.28 4.74
CA LYS A 18 -9.96 9.23 5.51
C LYS A 18 -8.56 8.68 5.81
N ALA A 19 -8.45 7.39 6.13
CA ALA A 19 -7.16 6.76 6.38
C ALA A 19 -6.27 6.78 5.12
N CYS A 20 -6.83 6.51 3.94
CA CYS A 20 -6.10 6.63 2.66
C CYS A 20 -5.73 8.08 2.34
N ALA A 21 -6.59 9.05 2.68
CA ALA A 21 -6.28 10.47 2.49
C ALA A 21 -5.16 10.97 3.41
N LEU A 22 -5.09 10.44 4.64
CA LEU A 22 -4.03 10.76 5.60
C LEU A 22 -2.73 10.00 5.29
N ASN A 23 -2.83 8.76 4.83
CA ASN A 23 -1.68 7.94 4.47
C ASN A 23 -1.96 7.20 3.14
N PRO A 24 -1.42 7.72 2.02
CA PRO A 24 -1.62 7.11 0.71
C PRO A 24 -0.92 5.74 0.58
N ASN A 25 -0.02 5.38 1.50
CA ASN A 25 0.66 4.08 1.55
C ASN A 25 -0.02 3.08 2.51
N HIS A 26 -1.26 3.34 2.92
CA HIS A 26 -1.94 2.47 3.89
C HIS A 26 -2.59 1.24 3.22
N ALA A 27 -1.78 0.24 2.88
CA ALA A 27 -2.20 -1.00 2.21
C ALA A 27 -3.45 -1.66 2.84
N ASN A 28 -3.50 -1.75 4.17
CA ASN A 28 -4.64 -2.36 4.86
C ASN A 28 -5.96 -1.61 4.63
N ALA A 29 -5.94 -0.28 4.53
CA ALA A 29 -7.15 0.50 4.24
C ALA A 29 -7.66 0.24 2.81
N TYR A 30 -6.77 0.15 1.82
CA TYR A 30 -7.15 -0.20 0.45
C TYR A 30 -7.74 -1.62 0.36
N TYR A 31 -7.20 -2.57 1.12
CA TYR A 31 -7.73 -3.94 1.20
C TYR A 31 -9.15 -3.97 1.79
N GLN A 32 -9.40 -3.23 2.86
CA GLN A 32 -10.75 -3.20 3.46
C GLN A 32 -11.76 -2.47 2.57
N LEU A 33 -11.34 -1.38 1.89
CA LEU A 33 -12.18 -0.69 0.91
C LEU A 33 -12.52 -1.59 -0.28
N SER A 34 -11.58 -2.40 -0.79
CA SER A 34 -11.85 -3.28 -1.93
C SER A 34 -12.83 -4.39 -1.58
N ARG A 35 -12.75 -4.92 -0.35
CA ARG A 35 -13.73 -5.87 0.19
C ARG A 35 -15.12 -5.25 0.29
N ILE A 36 -15.25 -4.08 0.91
CA ILE A 36 -16.53 -3.37 1.04
C ILE A 36 -17.14 -3.07 -0.34
N ALA A 37 -16.32 -2.62 -1.30
CA ALA A 37 -16.75 -2.38 -2.67
C ALA A 37 -17.23 -3.68 -3.35
N GLY A 38 -16.56 -4.81 -3.11
CA GLY A 38 -16.98 -6.13 -3.59
C GLY A 38 -18.32 -6.57 -3.01
N GLU A 39 -18.55 -6.38 -1.71
CA GLU A 39 -19.82 -6.70 -1.04
C GLU A 39 -20.98 -5.80 -1.51
N ARG A 40 -20.67 -4.57 -1.94
CA ARG A 40 -21.64 -3.65 -2.56
C ARG A 40 -21.90 -3.93 -4.05
N GLY A 41 -21.17 -4.86 -4.66
CA GLY A 41 -21.25 -5.14 -6.10
C GLY A 41 -20.53 -4.11 -6.99
N GLU A 42 -19.76 -3.18 -6.39
CA GLU A 42 -18.98 -2.16 -7.09
C GLU A 42 -17.65 -2.75 -7.62
N ARG A 43 -17.74 -3.72 -8.54
CA ARG A 43 -16.57 -4.45 -9.09
C ARG A 43 -15.48 -3.51 -9.62
N ALA A 44 -15.85 -2.49 -10.39
CA ALA A 44 -14.90 -1.53 -10.96
C ALA A 44 -14.10 -0.80 -9.86
N ARG A 45 -14.75 -0.42 -8.77
CA ARG A 45 -14.10 0.25 -7.64
C ARG A 45 -13.17 -0.72 -6.89
N ALA A 46 -13.60 -1.95 -6.68
CA ALA A 46 -12.78 -2.99 -6.05
C ALA A 46 -11.51 -3.31 -6.86
N GLU A 47 -11.62 -3.35 -8.19
CA GLU A 47 -10.48 -3.58 -9.09
C GLU A 47 -9.46 -2.44 -9.01
N GLU A 48 -9.91 -1.18 -9.02
CA GLU A 48 -9.02 -0.02 -8.88
C GLU A 48 -8.29 -0.03 -7.53
N LEU A 49 -9.00 -0.29 -6.43
CA LEU A 49 -8.41 -0.37 -5.09
C LEU A 49 -7.38 -1.50 -4.98
N THR A 50 -7.66 -2.65 -5.63
CA THR A 50 -6.74 -3.80 -5.67
C THR A 50 -5.48 -3.48 -6.48
N LYS A 51 -5.60 -2.73 -7.59
CA LYS A 51 -4.43 -2.26 -8.36
C LYS A 51 -3.56 -1.31 -7.55
N VAL A 52 -4.17 -0.40 -6.79
CA VAL A 52 -3.41 0.51 -5.90
C VAL A 52 -2.68 -0.30 -4.84
N LEU A 53 -3.35 -1.26 -4.18
CA LEU A 53 -2.73 -2.15 -3.20
C LEU A 53 -1.50 -2.88 -3.76
N GLN A 54 -1.61 -3.43 -4.97
CA GLN A 54 -0.50 -4.11 -5.65
C GLN A 54 0.69 -3.16 -5.89
N LYS A 55 0.42 -1.93 -6.34
CA LYS A 55 1.46 -0.91 -6.56
C LYS A 55 2.15 -0.50 -5.25
N LEU A 56 1.42 -0.40 -4.15
CA LEU A 56 2.00 -0.09 -2.85
C LEU A 56 2.95 -1.21 -2.38
N HIS A 57 2.55 -2.47 -2.52
CA HIS A 57 3.45 -3.59 -2.19
C HIS A 57 4.70 -3.65 -3.08
N ASP A 58 4.58 -3.31 -4.36
CA ASP A 58 5.73 -3.23 -5.26
C ASP A 58 6.64 -2.04 -4.94
N GLN A 59 6.07 -0.88 -4.56
CA GLN A 59 6.85 0.27 -4.09
C GLN A 59 7.57 0.00 -2.77
N ASP A 60 6.92 -0.65 -1.82
CA ASP A 60 7.52 -1.05 -0.54
C ASP A 60 8.71 -1.98 -0.81
N ARG A 61 8.48 -3.04 -1.60
CA ARG A 61 9.53 -3.98 -2.04
C ARG A 61 10.68 -3.27 -2.76
N GLN A 62 10.40 -2.32 -3.65
CA GLN A 62 11.42 -1.58 -4.40
C GLN A 62 12.21 -0.63 -3.50
N ARG A 63 11.56 -0.02 -2.50
CA ARG A 63 12.20 0.91 -1.56
C ARG A 63 13.15 0.18 -0.62
N ASP A 64 12.78 -1.00 -0.15
CA ASP A 64 13.67 -1.89 0.59
C ASP A 64 14.88 -2.32 -0.26
N GLN A 65 14.66 -2.64 -1.55
CA GLN A 65 15.73 -3.00 -2.48
C GLN A 65 16.71 -1.86 -2.77
N GLU A 66 16.21 -0.63 -2.95
CA GLU A 66 17.04 0.53 -3.25
C GLU A 66 17.87 0.96 -2.04
N THR A 67 17.32 0.84 -0.83
CA THR A 67 18.02 1.17 0.42
C THR A 67 19.19 0.23 0.69
N LEU A 68 19.00 -1.09 0.49
CA LEU A 68 20.08 -2.07 0.63
C LEU A 68 21.16 -1.89 -0.44
N THR A 69 20.76 -1.60 -1.68
CA THR A 69 21.71 -1.40 -2.79
C THR A 69 22.53 -0.12 -2.63
N GLY A 70 21.91 0.97 -2.18
CA GLY A 70 22.59 2.25 -1.88
C GLY A 70 23.62 2.13 -0.76
N LEU A 71 23.27 1.47 0.35
CA LEU A 71 24.18 1.24 1.48
C LEU A 71 25.40 0.38 1.10
N VAL A 72 25.20 -0.65 0.26
CA VAL A 72 26.30 -1.48 -0.24
C VAL A 72 27.19 -0.69 -1.21
N GLN A 73 26.62 0.16 -2.07
CA GLN A 73 27.40 0.99 -2.99
C GLN A 73 28.25 2.07 -2.27
N GLU A 74 27.73 2.69 -1.21
CA GLU A 74 28.51 3.62 -0.38
C GLU A 74 29.66 2.92 0.34
N SER A 75 29.41 1.73 0.88
CA SER A 75 30.43 0.93 1.56
C SER A 75 31.60 0.53 0.65
N LEU A 76 31.33 0.31 -0.65
CA LEU A 76 32.37 -0.06 -1.63
C LEU A 76 33.14 1.14 -2.18
N ARG A 77 32.53 2.35 -2.25
CA ARG A 77 33.26 3.58 -2.68
C ARG A 77 34.35 3.98 -1.69
N GLY A 78 34.13 3.78 -0.38
CA GLY A 78 35.14 4.08 0.64
C GLY A 78 36.38 3.17 0.59
N ASN A 79 36.21 1.92 0.15
CA ASN A 79 37.29 0.92 0.20
C ASN A 79 38.20 0.93 -1.05
N ALA A 80 37.70 1.42 -2.20
CA ALA A 80 38.48 1.48 -3.44
C ALA A 80 39.49 2.65 -3.49
N ALA A 81 39.33 3.67 -2.64
CA ALA A 81 40.24 4.82 -2.58
C ALA A 81 41.53 4.56 -1.78
N VAL A 82 41.57 3.49 -0.98
CA VAL A 82 42.71 3.20 -0.08
C VAL A 82 43.82 2.35 -0.74
N ILE A 83 43.55 1.68 -1.87
CA ILE A 83 44.50 0.73 -2.49
C ILE A 83 45.39 1.38 -3.57
N LYS A 84 45.40 2.72 -3.68
CA LYS A 84 46.19 3.46 -4.69
C LYS A 84 47.30 4.36 -4.11
N ARG A 85 47.94 3.94 -3.02
CA ARG A 85 49.15 4.58 -2.48
C ARG A 85 50.34 3.64 -2.48
#